data_AF-A0AAW6KJ63-F1
#
_entry.id   AF-A0AAW6KJ63-F1
#
_cell.length_a   1.000
_cell.length_b   1.000
_cell.length_c   1.000
_cell.angle_alpha   90.00
_cell.angle_beta   90.00
_cell.angle_gamma   90.00
#
_symmetry.space_group_name_H-M   'P 1'
#
loop_
_entity.id
_entity.type
_entity.pdbx_description
1 polymer ?
#
loop_
_entity_poly.entity_id
_entity_poly.type
_entity_poly.pdbx_seq_one_letter_code
_entity_poly.pdbx_strand_id
1 'polypeptide(L)'
;YEALINHEMVQVNYSLKLELLEYISGYEHEAVDLGDTMIAIDDNFRHPIEVQTRVIAIEYDLSDPVNTAQVEMGQFLDLYSTEKRIKELETTIDTNRGKWDNGGDPIIGDGSFPDKVPPVPSNIKVESLFQGVSITWDYNPSSYIAAYQIFASPNKGFTPLDENLIFSGKLSGYEHTPGVDQVWYYRMR
;
A
#
# COMPACT_ATOMS: atom_id res chain seq x y z
N TYR A 1 28.68 32.17 -22.49
CA TYR A 1 29.16 30.94 -21.84
C TYR A 1 27.96 30.27 -21.16
N GLU A 2 26.84 30.11 -21.87
CA GLU A 2 25.52 29.70 -21.31
C GLU A 2 24.73 28.80 -22.27
N ALA A 3 25.42 28.05 -23.13
CA ALA A 3 24.78 27.12 -24.08
C ALA A 3 25.05 25.64 -23.74
N LEU A 4 25.32 25.34 -22.47
CA LEU A 4 25.55 23.99 -21.99
C LEU A 4 24.59 23.72 -20.82
N ILE A 5 24.01 22.52 -20.83
CA ILE A 5 23.13 21.94 -19.80
C ILE A 5 21.63 22.15 -20.05
N ASN A 6 21.19 21.74 -21.24
CA ASN A 6 19.92 21.03 -21.35
C ASN A 6 20.06 19.96 -22.45
N HIS A 7 20.98 19.02 -22.25
CA HIS A 7 20.91 17.76 -23.00
C HIS A 7 19.76 16.99 -22.34
N GLU A 8 18.59 17.01 -22.97
CA GLU A 8 17.63 15.93 -22.75
C GLU A 8 18.39 14.61 -22.88
N MET A 9 18.23 13.74 -21.89
CA MET A 9 18.91 12.46 -21.79
C MET A 9 18.33 11.52 -22.83
N VAL A 10 18.79 11.64 -24.08
CA VAL A 10 18.30 10.81 -25.19
C VAL A 10 19.07 9.49 -25.16
N GLN A 11 18.48 8.46 -24.58
CA GLN A 11 18.83 7.07 -24.88
C GLN A 11 18.17 6.71 -26.22
N VAL A 12 18.96 6.32 -27.22
CA VAL A 12 18.45 5.87 -28.50
C VAL A 12 18.64 4.37 -28.61
N ASN A 13 17.54 3.64 -28.62
CA ASN A 13 17.52 2.22 -28.99
C ASN A 13 16.89 2.09 -30.38
N TYR A 14 17.43 1.18 -31.18
CA TYR A 14 16.93 0.84 -32.50
C TYR A 14 16.38 -0.57 -32.46
N SER A 15 15.13 -0.74 -32.89
CA SER A 15 14.52 -2.04 -33.08
C SER A 15 14.48 -2.35 -34.57
N LEU A 16 15.07 -3.48 -34.96
CA LEU A 16 15.18 -3.91 -36.34
C LEU A 16 14.53 -5.29 -36.48
N LYS A 17 13.66 -5.41 -37.46
CA LYS A 17 13.16 -6.71 -37.91
C LYS A 17 14.12 -7.22 -38.99
N LEU A 18 14.78 -8.33 -38.71
CA LEU A 18 15.88 -8.86 -39.52
C LEU A 18 15.60 -10.34 -39.82
N GLU A 19 16.02 -10.81 -40.98
CA GLU A 19 16.06 -12.25 -41.25
C GLU A 19 17.42 -12.79 -40.79
N LEU A 20 17.43 -13.82 -39.95
CA LEU A 20 18.68 -14.41 -39.46
C LEU A 20 19.33 -15.25 -40.57
N LEU A 21 20.51 -14.81 -41.02
CA LEU A 21 21.24 -15.45 -42.12
C LEU A 21 21.92 -16.76 -41.70
N GLU A 22 22.05 -17.02 -40.40
CA GLU A 22 22.66 -18.23 -39.84
C GLU A 22 21.98 -19.53 -40.29
N TYR A 23 20.70 -19.46 -40.64
CA TYR A 23 19.92 -20.61 -41.12
C TYR A 23 20.02 -20.80 -42.65
N ILE A 24 20.76 -19.95 -43.35
CA ILE A 24 21.02 -20.04 -44.79
C ILE A 24 22.36 -20.74 -45.01
N SER A 25 22.35 -21.79 -45.85
CA SER A 25 23.56 -22.54 -46.21
C SER A 25 24.64 -21.63 -46.78
N GLY A 26 25.83 -21.63 -46.15
CA GLY A 26 26.96 -20.77 -46.51
C GLY A 26 27.10 -19.48 -45.67
N TYR A 27 26.09 -19.11 -44.89
CA TYR A 27 26.08 -17.93 -44.01
C TYR A 27 26.03 -18.29 -42.52
N GLU A 28 26.35 -19.54 -42.18
CA GLU A 28 26.42 -20.07 -40.81
C GLU A 28 27.36 -19.25 -39.89
N HIS A 29 28.29 -18.51 -40.48
CA HIS A 29 29.25 -17.65 -39.78
C HIS A 29 28.71 -16.25 -39.45
N GLU A 30 27.51 -15.90 -39.92
CA GLU A 30 26.79 -14.66 -39.62
C GLU A 30 25.76 -14.83 -38.49
N ALA A 31 25.94 -15.85 -37.66
CA ALA A 31 25.18 -16.02 -36.42
C ALA A 31 25.29 -14.78 -35.53
N VAL A 32 24.17 -14.42 -34.91
CA VAL A 32 24.05 -13.21 -34.08
C VAL A 32 23.74 -13.63 -32.65
N ASP A 33 24.65 -13.34 -31.74
CA ASP A 33 24.47 -13.61 -30.32
C ASP A 33 24.17 -12.32 -29.52
N LEU A 34 23.52 -12.53 -28.37
CA LEU A 34 23.28 -11.44 -27.42
C LEU A 34 24.63 -10.87 -26.95
N GLY A 35 24.83 -9.57 -27.17
CA GLY A 35 26.06 -8.87 -26.82
C GLY A 35 27.03 -8.64 -27.98
N ASP A 36 26.75 -9.18 -29.17
CA ASP A 36 27.52 -8.89 -30.38
C ASP A 36 27.37 -7.43 -30.82
N THR A 37 28.38 -6.92 -31.52
CA THR A 37 28.35 -5.57 -32.10
C THR A 37 28.03 -5.68 -33.57
N MET A 38 26.88 -5.15 -33.97
CA MET A 38 26.46 -5.15 -35.37
C MET A 38 26.34 -3.73 -35.91
N ILE A 39 26.31 -3.61 -37.23
CA ILE A 39 26.07 -2.36 -37.94
C ILE A 39 24.69 -2.46 -38.57
N ALA A 40 23.78 -1.58 -38.17
CA ALA A 40 22.50 -1.39 -38.82
C ALA A 40 22.63 -0.29 -39.87
N ILE A 41 22.21 -0.60 -41.10
CA ILE A 41 22.23 0.34 -42.22
C ILE A 41 20.79 0.51 -42.70
N ASP A 42 20.24 1.72 -42.59
CA ASP A 42 18.98 2.10 -43.22
C ASP A 42 19.29 3.01 -44.42
N ASP A 43 19.14 2.45 -45.62
CA ASP A 43 19.42 3.12 -46.90
C ASP A 43 18.19 3.78 -47.53
N ASN A 44 17.04 3.78 -46.84
CA ASN A 44 15.81 4.43 -47.33
C ASN A 44 15.91 5.97 -47.31
N PHE A 45 16.92 6.52 -46.63
CA PHE A 45 17.17 7.95 -46.54
C PHE A 45 18.19 8.41 -47.58
N ARG A 46 18.07 9.68 -48.02
CA ARG A 46 19.02 10.30 -48.97
C ARG A 46 20.48 10.24 -48.49
N HIS A 47 20.69 10.26 -47.18
CA HIS A 47 21.95 9.88 -46.56
C HIS A 47 21.64 8.67 -45.67
N PRO A 48 22.27 7.50 -45.92
CA PRO A 48 22.04 6.32 -45.11
C PRO A 48 22.25 6.60 -43.63
N ILE A 49 21.39 6.03 -42.79
CA ILE A 49 21.58 6.06 -41.34
C ILE A 49 22.35 4.79 -40.99
N GLU A 50 23.60 4.96 -40.57
CA GLU A 50 24.48 3.87 -40.16
C GLU A 50 24.66 3.93 -38.65
N VAL A 51 24.31 2.84 -37.95
CA VAL A 51 24.32 2.77 -36.50
C VAL A 51 25.05 1.50 -36.07
N GLN A 52 26.18 1.67 -35.38
CA GLN A 52 26.96 0.56 -34.83
C GLN A 52 26.74 0.47 -33.32
N THR A 53 26.13 -0.61 -32.84
CA THR A 53 25.79 -0.79 -31.43
C THR A 53 25.65 -2.27 -31.09
N ARG A 54 25.54 -2.56 -29.79
CA ARG A 54 25.44 -3.91 -29.24
C ARG A 54 24.00 -4.42 -29.32
N VAL A 55 23.86 -5.72 -29.58
CA VAL A 55 22.58 -6.45 -29.46
C VAL A 55 22.19 -6.58 -27.99
N ILE A 56 21.00 -6.10 -27.63
CA ILE A 56 20.49 -6.07 -26.25
C ILE A 56 19.28 -6.98 -26.05
N ALA A 57 18.58 -7.35 -27.12
CA ALA A 57 17.53 -8.35 -27.11
C ALA A 57 17.42 -9.04 -28.48
N ILE A 58 17.05 -10.32 -28.46
CA ILE A 58 16.73 -11.12 -29.65
C ILE A 58 15.41 -11.84 -29.35
N GLU A 59 14.40 -11.63 -30.20
CA GLU A 59 13.10 -12.28 -30.11
C GLU A 59 12.83 -13.06 -31.40
N TYR A 60 12.40 -14.30 -31.30
CA TYR A 60 12.00 -15.12 -32.44
C TYR A 60 10.99 -16.20 -32.01
N ASP A 61 10.16 -16.67 -32.94
CA ASP A 61 9.30 -17.83 -32.74
C ASP A 61 10.15 -19.10 -32.87
N LEU A 62 10.08 -19.98 -31.87
CA LEU A 62 10.76 -21.28 -31.88
C LEU A 62 10.32 -22.17 -33.06
N SER A 63 9.11 -21.97 -33.59
CA SER A 63 8.54 -22.75 -34.69
C SER A 63 8.94 -22.22 -36.07
N ASP A 64 9.33 -20.94 -36.15
CA ASP A 64 9.76 -20.27 -37.38
C ASP A 64 10.83 -19.20 -37.08
N PRO A 65 12.04 -19.63 -36.65
CA PRO A 65 13.08 -18.71 -36.21
C PRO A 65 13.63 -17.82 -37.33
N VAL A 66 13.54 -18.28 -38.58
CA VAL A 66 14.13 -17.58 -39.74
C VAL A 66 13.36 -16.32 -40.10
N ASN A 67 12.02 -16.37 -40.10
CA ASN A 67 11.18 -15.28 -40.61
C ASN A 67 10.65 -14.34 -39.51
N THR A 68 10.83 -14.70 -38.24
CA THR A 68 10.22 -13.99 -37.10
C THR A 68 11.23 -13.29 -36.20
N ALA A 69 12.52 -13.39 -36.51
CA ALA A 69 13.56 -12.79 -35.71
C ALA A 69 13.47 -11.25 -35.68
N GLN A 70 13.61 -10.71 -34.48
CA GLN A 70 13.66 -9.29 -34.19
C GLN A 70 14.83 -9.05 -33.25
N VAL A 71 15.65 -8.05 -33.57
CA VAL A 71 16.83 -7.72 -32.78
C VAL A 71 16.70 -6.27 -32.32
N GLU A 72 16.83 -6.06 -31.02
CA GLU A 72 16.98 -4.73 -30.45
C GLU A 72 18.46 -4.44 -30.25
N MET A 73 18.90 -3.29 -30.78
CA MET A 73 20.27 -2.83 -30.69
C MET A 73 20.31 -1.46 -30.01
N GLY A 74 21.18 -1.30 -29.02
CA GLY A 74 21.18 -0.06 -28.25
C GLY A 74 22.09 -0.04 -27.03
N GLN A 75 21.89 0.99 -26.23
CA GLN A 75 22.58 1.14 -24.95
C GLN A 75 21.80 0.43 -23.85
N PHE A 76 22.39 -0.61 -23.25
CA PHE A 76 21.78 -1.35 -22.13
C PHE A 76 22.12 -0.75 -20.75
N LEU A 77 23.15 0.09 -20.68
CA LEU A 77 23.56 0.75 -19.44
C LEU A 77 22.70 1.99 -19.24
N ASP A 78 21.83 1.95 -18.23
CA ASP A 78 21.17 3.14 -17.72
C ASP A 78 22.18 4.01 -16.97
N LEU A 79 22.92 4.81 -17.75
CA LEU A 79 23.92 5.77 -17.28
C LEU A 79 23.34 6.77 -16.27
N TYR A 80 22.02 6.95 -16.27
CA TYR A 80 21.32 7.96 -15.47
C TYR A 80 20.49 7.34 -14.34
N SER A 81 20.61 6.03 -14.10
CA SER A 81 19.93 5.32 -13.01
C SER A 81 20.13 5.99 -11.64
N THR A 82 21.32 6.56 -11.41
CA THR A 82 21.63 7.31 -10.19
C THR A 82 20.88 8.64 -10.11
N GLU A 83 20.83 9.40 -11.20
CA GLU A 83 20.14 10.70 -11.25
C GLU A 83 18.63 10.53 -11.11
N LYS A 84 18.05 9.51 -11.77
CA LYS A 84 16.65 9.13 -11.61
C LYS A 84 16.32 8.81 -10.15
N ARG A 85 17.16 8.00 -9.50
CA ARG A 85 17.00 7.66 -8.08
C ARG A 85 17.11 8.89 -7.18
N ILE A 86 18.03 9.81 -7.46
CA ILE A 86 18.16 11.06 -6.69
C ILE A 86 16.88 11.88 -6.82
N LYS A 87 16.35 12.05 -8.04
CA LYS A 87 15.11 12.80 -8.28
C LYS A 87 13.89 12.17 -7.59
N GLU A 88 13.80 10.85 -7.59
CA GLU A 88 12.75 10.12 -6.85
C GLU A 88 12.87 10.35 -5.34
N LEU A 89 14.08 10.35 -4.79
CA LEU A 89 14.34 10.65 -3.39
C LEU A 89 13.99 12.11 -3.04
N GLU A 90 14.41 13.08 -3.86
CA GLU A 90 14.06 14.49 -3.69
C GLU A 90 12.54 14.69 -3.65
N THR A 91 11.84 14.09 -4.62
CA THR A 91 10.37 14.15 -4.69
C THR A 91 9.73 13.54 -3.43
N THR A 92 10.25 12.41 -2.98
CA THR A 92 9.77 11.72 -1.77
C THR A 92 9.99 12.57 -0.53
N ILE A 93 11.15 13.22 -0.42
CA ILE A 93 11.50 14.10 0.70
C ILE A 93 10.58 15.32 0.69
N ASP A 94 10.46 16.03 -0.43
CA ASP A 94 9.65 17.26 -0.51
C ASP A 94 8.17 16.99 -0.22
N THR A 95 7.64 15.88 -0.73
CA THR A 95 6.24 15.48 -0.49
C THR A 95 5.98 15.15 0.99
N ASN A 96 6.95 14.55 1.69
CA ASN A 96 6.76 14.06 3.06
C ASN A 96 7.35 14.96 4.15
N ARG A 97 8.18 15.96 3.78
CA ARG A 97 8.82 16.90 4.72
C ARG A 97 7.81 17.55 5.64
N GLY A 98 6.67 18.01 5.11
CA GLY A 98 5.60 18.59 5.92
C GLY A 98 4.99 17.62 6.95
N LYS A 99 5.01 16.31 6.71
CA LYS A 99 4.55 15.32 7.71
C LYS A 99 5.62 15.04 8.76
N TRP A 100 6.89 15.00 8.37
CA TRP A 100 8.00 14.72 9.28
C TRP A 100 8.32 15.90 10.19
N ASP A 101 8.31 17.12 9.66
CA ASP A 101 8.58 18.35 10.42
C ASP A 101 7.49 18.60 11.48
N ASN A 102 6.27 18.11 11.25
CA ASN A 102 5.16 18.20 12.19
C ASN A 102 5.07 17.00 13.15
N GLY A 103 6.12 16.17 13.24
CA GLY A 103 6.20 15.08 14.21
C GLY A 103 5.45 13.79 13.83
N GLY A 104 5.07 13.64 12.56
CA GLY A 104 4.26 12.52 12.09
C GLY A 104 2.77 12.68 12.41
N ASP A 105 2.00 11.61 12.26
CA ASP A 105 0.62 11.59 12.76
C ASP A 105 0.66 11.74 14.30
N PRO A 106 -0.19 12.59 14.89
CA PRO A 106 -0.25 12.71 16.35
C PRO A 106 -0.54 11.33 16.96
N ILE A 107 0.33 10.87 17.86
CA ILE A 107 0.07 9.69 18.68
C ILE A 107 -1.05 10.07 19.65
N ILE A 108 -2.30 9.85 19.26
CA ILE A 108 -3.47 10.07 20.12
C ILE A 108 -3.51 8.94 21.15
N GLY A 109 -2.84 9.16 22.28
CA GLY A 109 -2.88 8.30 23.46
C GLY A 109 -3.84 8.81 24.53
N ASP A 110 -3.93 8.11 25.66
CA ASP A 110 -4.82 8.47 26.78
C ASP A 110 -4.57 9.89 27.31
N GLY A 111 -3.30 10.31 27.36
CA GLY A 111 -2.91 11.68 27.74
C GLY A 111 -3.27 12.78 26.73
N SER A 112 -3.84 12.42 25.57
CA SER A 112 -4.35 13.39 24.59
C SER A 112 -5.76 13.87 24.90
N PHE A 113 -6.43 13.27 25.89
CA PHE A 113 -7.76 13.64 26.32
C PHE A 113 -7.73 14.36 27.68
N PRO A 114 -8.68 15.28 27.94
CA PRO A 114 -8.78 15.91 29.26
C PRO A 114 -8.99 14.87 30.37
N ASP A 115 -8.17 14.92 31.43
CA ASP A 115 -8.39 14.14 32.64
C ASP A 115 -9.58 14.74 33.41
N LYS A 116 -10.77 14.25 33.06
CA LYS A 116 -12.03 14.70 33.63
C LYS A 116 -12.85 13.49 34.04
N VAL A 117 -13.29 13.49 35.30
CA VAL A 117 -14.21 12.48 35.83
C VAL A 117 -15.47 12.42 34.96
N PRO A 118 -15.80 11.27 34.34
CA PRO A 118 -17.01 11.11 33.55
C PRO A 118 -18.29 11.36 34.37
N PRO A 119 -19.34 11.93 33.76
CA PRO A 119 -20.64 12.01 34.41
C PRO A 119 -21.25 10.60 34.55
N VAL A 120 -22.09 10.41 35.57
CA VAL A 120 -22.87 9.18 35.74
C VAL A 120 -23.79 9.01 34.52
N PRO A 121 -23.91 7.79 33.94
CA PRO A 121 -24.80 7.54 32.80
C PRO A 121 -26.25 7.94 33.10
N SER A 122 -26.93 8.56 32.12
CA SER A 122 -28.32 9.02 32.23
C SER A 122 -29.31 8.06 31.56
N ASN A 123 -30.58 8.19 31.94
CA ASN A 123 -31.72 7.52 31.30
C ASN A 123 -31.56 5.99 31.20
N ILE A 124 -31.07 5.38 32.27
CA ILE A 124 -30.87 3.93 32.34
C ILE A 124 -32.24 3.26 32.32
N LYS A 125 -32.50 2.46 31.29
CA LYS A 125 -33.71 1.65 31.14
C LYS A 125 -33.36 0.19 31.20
N VAL A 126 -34.15 -0.56 31.95
CA VAL A 126 -34.01 -2.00 32.13
C VAL A 126 -35.33 -2.63 31.75
N GLU A 127 -35.33 -3.37 30.64
CA GLU A 127 -36.52 -4.02 30.10
C GLU A 127 -36.32 -5.54 30.14
N SER A 128 -37.29 -6.25 30.72
CA SER A 128 -37.28 -7.71 30.76
C SER A 128 -37.64 -8.29 29.39
N LEU A 129 -36.87 -9.28 28.95
CA LEU A 129 -37.13 -10.12 27.77
C LEU A 129 -37.55 -11.53 28.23
N PHE A 130 -37.81 -12.43 27.27
CA PHE A 130 -38.25 -13.80 27.58
C PHE A 130 -37.24 -14.59 28.43
N GLN A 131 -35.95 -14.50 28.10
CA GLN A 131 -34.85 -15.22 28.78
C GLN A 131 -33.66 -14.29 29.11
N GLY A 132 -33.94 -12.98 29.15
CA GLY A 132 -32.92 -11.95 29.20
C GLY A 132 -33.42 -10.61 29.72
N VAL A 133 -32.51 -9.66 29.78
CA VAL A 133 -32.75 -8.28 30.21
C VAL A 133 -32.00 -7.35 29.27
N SER A 134 -32.71 -6.43 28.64
CA SER A 134 -32.13 -5.36 27.83
C SER A 134 -31.86 -4.15 28.73
N ILE A 135 -30.61 -3.70 28.73
CA ILE A 135 -30.14 -2.55 29.50
C ILE A 135 -29.72 -1.49 28.48
N THR A 136 -30.35 -0.33 28.50
CA THR A 136 -30.02 0.79 27.58
C THR A 136 -29.80 2.08 28.35
N TRP A 137 -28.98 2.97 27.80
CA TRP A 137 -28.64 4.25 28.40
C TRP A 137 -28.34 5.30 27.32
N ASP A 138 -28.33 6.57 27.70
CA ASP A 138 -27.95 7.63 26.76
C ASP A 138 -26.44 7.60 26.50
N TYR A 139 -26.06 7.52 25.23
CA TYR A 139 -24.66 7.53 24.82
C TYR A 139 -24.06 8.94 24.94
N ASN A 140 -22.91 9.03 25.61
CA ASN A 140 -22.11 10.23 25.68
C ASN A 140 -20.87 10.07 24.77
N PRO A 141 -20.76 10.83 23.66
CA PRO A 141 -19.66 10.71 22.71
C PRO A 141 -18.36 11.38 23.18
N SER A 142 -18.31 11.87 24.43
CA SER A 142 -17.12 12.51 25.01
C SER A 142 -15.90 11.59 24.92
N SER A 143 -14.83 12.08 24.30
CA SER A 143 -13.62 11.31 24.05
C SER A 143 -12.85 10.90 25.32
N TYR A 144 -12.98 11.67 26.41
CA TYR A 144 -12.39 11.38 27.72
C TYR A 144 -13.11 10.25 28.49
N ILE A 145 -14.22 9.71 27.97
CA ILE A 145 -14.86 8.54 28.57
C ILE A 145 -14.22 7.29 27.99
N ALA A 146 -13.57 6.49 28.84
CA ALA A 146 -12.87 5.27 28.41
C ALA A 146 -13.83 4.13 28.03
N ALA A 147 -14.82 3.83 28.87
CA ALA A 147 -15.84 2.81 28.62
C ALA A 147 -17.01 2.94 29.62
N TYR A 148 -18.17 2.41 29.26
CA TYR A 148 -19.24 2.08 30.19
C TYR A 148 -19.01 0.67 30.73
N GLN A 149 -19.19 0.50 32.05
CA GLN A 149 -19.07 -0.81 32.69
C GLN A 149 -20.37 -1.22 33.36
N ILE A 150 -20.84 -2.42 33.05
CA ILE A 150 -22.04 -3.00 33.67
C ILE A 150 -21.64 -4.21 34.50
N PHE A 151 -22.12 -4.22 35.73
CA PHE A 151 -21.96 -5.33 36.65
C PHE A 151 -23.32 -5.94 36.96
N ALA A 152 -23.38 -7.27 37.11
CA ALA A 152 -24.59 -7.99 37.46
C ALA A 152 -24.35 -9.00 38.60
N SER A 153 -25.31 -9.11 39.51
CA SER A 153 -25.29 -10.11 40.57
C SER A 153 -26.70 -10.53 40.98
N PRO A 154 -26.94 -11.79 41.40
CA PRO A 154 -28.20 -12.20 42.03
C PRO A 154 -28.36 -11.60 43.44
N ASN A 155 -27.27 -11.12 44.05
CA ASN A 155 -27.29 -10.55 45.40
C ASN A 155 -27.63 -9.06 45.37
N LYS A 156 -28.72 -8.68 46.04
CA LYS A 156 -29.10 -7.27 46.17
C LYS A 156 -28.03 -6.48 46.89
N GLY A 157 -27.67 -5.32 46.34
CA GLY A 157 -26.71 -4.41 46.99
C GLY A 157 -25.25 -4.85 46.90
N PHE A 158 -24.91 -5.78 46.00
CA PHE A 158 -23.54 -6.22 45.76
C PHE A 158 -22.59 -5.05 45.45
N THR A 159 -21.30 -5.27 45.75
CA THR A 159 -20.22 -4.34 45.38
C THR A 159 -19.70 -4.71 43.99
N PRO A 160 -19.55 -3.76 43.06
CA PRO A 160 -18.92 -4.00 41.77
C PRO A 160 -17.51 -4.57 41.96
N LEU A 161 -17.28 -5.75 41.40
CA LEU A 161 -16.01 -6.47 41.37
C LEU A 161 -15.83 -6.99 39.94
N ASP A 162 -14.59 -7.23 39.54
CA ASP A 162 -14.29 -7.70 38.18
C ASP A 162 -14.97 -9.05 37.86
N GLU A 163 -15.21 -9.89 38.86
CA GLU A 163 -15.96 -11.16 38.73
C GLU A 163 -17.42 -10.96 38.31
N ASN A 164 -18.01 -9.81 38.63
CA ASN A 164 -19.40 -9.49 38.31
C ASN A 164 -19.51 -8.60 37.07
N LEU A 165 -18.40 -8.29 36.39
CA LEU A 165 -18.37 -7.46 35.18
C LEU A 165 -18.92 -8.27 34.00
N ILE A 166 -20.04 -7.82 33.46
CA ILE A 166 -20.70 -8.46 32.32
C ILE A 166 -20.51 -7.69 31.01
N PHE A 167 -20.14 -6.41 31.08
CA PHE A 167 -19.91 -5.58 29.91
C PHE A 167 -18.89 -4.45 30.19
N SER A 168 -18.03 -4.19 29.21
CA SER A 168 -17.15 -3.02 29.17
C SER A 168 -17.00 -2.52 27.73
N GLY A 169 -17.47 -1.32 27.41
CA GLY A 169 -17.36 -0.77 26.06
C GLY A 169 -18.01 0.60 25.86
N LYS A 170 -17.88 1.17 24.65
CA LYS A 170 -18.47 2.47 24.27
C LYS A 170 -19.75 2.30 23.45
N LEU A 171 -20.69 1.51 23.95
CA LEU A 171 -22.03 1.34 23.34
C LEU A 171 -23.08 2.05 24.20
N SER A 172 -24.34 1.96 23.77
CA SER A 172 -25.51 2.55 24.44
C SER A 172 -26.53 1.50 24.90
N GLY A 173 -26.15 0.22 24.85
CA GLY A 173 -27.02 -0.88 25.18
C GLY A 173 -26.25 -2.19 25.34
N TYR A 174 -26.78 -3.06 26.19
CA TYR A 174 -26.28 -4.40 26.45
C TYR A 174 -27.44 -5.34 26.81
N GLU A 175 -27.41 -6.56 26.30
CA GLU A 175 -28.39 -7.60 26.64
C GLU A 175 -27.73 -8.66 27.52
N HIS A 176 -28.30 -8.89 28.71
CA HIS A 176 -27.87 -9.94 29.62
C HIS A 176 -28.86 -11.10 29.56
N THR A 177 -28.40 -12.33 29.32
CA THR A 177 -29.25 -13.52 29.17
C THR A 177 -29.02 -14.57 30.28
N PRO A 178 -29.48 -14.32 31.52
CA PRO A 178 -29.28 -15.25 32.63
C PRO A 178 -30.26 -16.44 32.64
N GLY A 179 -31.20 -16.51 31.68
CA GLY A 179 -32.24 -17.53 31.63
C GLY A 179 -33.59 -17.05 32.19
N VAL A 180 -34.52 -17.98 32.36
CA VAL A 180 -35.89 -17.71 32.83
C VAL A 180 -35.99 -17.79 34.35
N ASP A 181 -36.96 -17.07 34.93
CA ASP A 181 -37.27 -17.10 36.37
C ASP A 181 -36.06 -16.75 37.28
N GLN A 182 -35.26 -15.77 36.86
CA GLN A 182 -34.11 -15.27 37.61
C GLN A 182 -34.29 -13.81 38.01
N VAL A 183 -33.78 -13.44 39.19
CA VAL A 183 -33.72 -12.05 39.65
C VAL A 183 -32.27 -11.59 39.69
N TRP A 184 -31.98 -10.49 38.98
CA TRP A 184 -30.65 -9.91 38.88
C TRP A 184 -30.66 -8.44 39.23
N TYR A 185 -29.58 -8.00 39.88
CA TYR A 185 -29.32 -6.62 40.21
C TYR A 185 -28.16 -6.11 39.38
N TYR A 186 -28.29 -4.90 38.85
CA TYR A 186 -27.31 -4.29 37.97
C TYR A 186 -26.72 -3.02 38.60
N ARG A 187 -25.44 -2.76 38.31
CA ARG A 187 -24.78 -1.48 38.58
C ARG A 187 -24.01 -1.05 37.33
N MET A 188 -24.13 0.23 36.98
CA MET A 188 -23.41 0.81 35.85
C MET A 188 -22.57 2.00 36.30
N ARG A 189 -21.39 2.17 35.71
CA ARG A 189 -20.51 3.32 35.88
C ARG A 189 -19.86 3.71 34.56
#